data_AF-A0A963M7U5-F1
#
_entry.id   AF-A0A963M7U5-F1
#
_cell.length_a   1.000
_cell.length_b   1.000
_cell.length_c   1.000
_cell.angle_alpha   90.00
_cell.angle_beta   90.00
_cell.angle_gamma   90.00
#
_symmetry.space_group_name_H-M   'P 1'
#
loop_
_entity.id
_entity.type
_entity.pdbx_description
1 polymer ?
#
loop_
_entity_poly.entity_id
_entity_poly.type
_entity_poly.pdbx_seq_one_letter_code
_entity_poly.pdbx_strand_id
1 'polypeptide(L)'
;GNNNFKVMYNGATRVGYKEVHTGNMAINSQPRDDRGRCMQLGFCFQGCKSGAKWSTLYTEIPKAEATGNFELRTESHVSRIEHNPAGKVTGVVYFDKDGKEQRQKARIVCVAGNSIETPRLLLLSASNMFKDGLANSSGQVGRNYMRHMTGSVYAAFKDPVHMYRGTTMAGIVRDEAVHNPARGFAGGYEMETLSLGVPFMAAFLNPGGWGPDFAWWMDHYTHLAGMWLVGEDMPRATNRVTLNTSVKDQWGNYVPNVHFDDHDNDIAMRNHAFTQGERVYQAAG
;
A
#
# COMPACT_ATOMS: atom_id res chain seq x y z
N GLY A 1 2.86 17.86 -12.16
CA GLY A 1 2.57 16.56 -12.79
C GLY A 1 3.66 16.21 -13.77
N ASN A 2 3.70 14.97 -14.23
CA ASN A 2 4.61 14.49 -15.28
C ASN A 2 3.87 14.33 -16.62
N ASN A 3 4.50 13.71 -17.61
CA ASN A 3 3.85 13.46 -18.90
C ASN A 3 2.62 12.56 -18.78
N ASN A 4 2.66 11.53 -17.92
CA ASN A 4 1.50 10.68 -17.64
C ASN A 4 0.30 11.51 -17.16
N PHE A 5 0.54 12.44 -16.22
CA PHE A 5 -0.49 13.37 -15.76
C PHE A 5 -1.05 14.25 -16.88
N LYS A 6 -0.23 14.74 -17.82
CA LYS A 6 -0.73 15.55 -18.94
C LYS A 6 -1.69 14.76 -19.83
N VAL A 7 -1.38 13.50 -20.12
CA VAL A 7 -2.26 12.60 -20.88
C VAL A 7 -3.58 12.40 -20.12
N MET A 8 -3.49 12.01 -18.85
CA MET A 8 -4.68 11.80 -18.01
C MET A 8 -5.53 13.06 -17.87
N TYR A 9 -4.91 14.22 -17.62
CA TYR A 9 -5.59 15.51 -17.49
C TYR A 9 -6.36 15.88 -18.77
N ASN A 10 -5.73 15.73 -19.94
CA ASN A 10 -6.37 16.01 -21.22
C ASN A 10 -7.57 15.08 -21.47
N GLY A 11 -7.42 13.79 -21.18
CA GLY A 11 -8.52 12.82 -21.27
C GLY A 11 -9.67 13.14 -20.32
N ALA A 12 -9.36 13.34 -19.04
CA ALA A 12 -10.34 13.62 -17.98
C ALA A 12 -11.13 14.90 -18.26
N THR A 13 -10.47 15.99 -18.64
CA THR A 13 -11.14 17.26 -18.96
C THR A 13 -12.04 17.17 -20.19
N ARG A 14 -11.67 16.38 -21.21
CA ARG A 14 -12.53 16.11 -22.38
C ARG A 14 -13.77 15.28 -22.04
N VAL A 15 -13.65 14.35 -21.07
CA VAL A 15 -14.80 13.59 -20.54
C VAL A 15 -15.70 14.46 -19.67
N GLY A 16 -15.21 15.62 -19.21
CA GLY A 16 -15.97 16.59 -18.41
C GLY A 16 -15.66 16.57 -16.91
N TYR A 17 -14.65 15.80 -16.49
CA TYR A 17 -14.17 15.81 -15.10
C TYR A 17 -13.49 17.14 -14.75
N LYS A 18 -13.67 17.57 -13.50
CA LYS A 18 -13.27 18.88 -12.99
C LYS A 18 -12.26 18.80 -11.85
N GLU A 19 -12.31 17.75 -11.03
CA GLU A 19 -11.43 17.56 -9.88
C GLU A 19 -10.18 16.78 -10.30
N VAL A 20 -9.39 17.38 -11.19
CA VAL A 20 -8.17 16.79 -11.77
C VAL A 20 -6.93 17.56 -11.32
N HIS A 21 -6.09 16.96 -10.49
CA HIS A 21 -4.92 17.65 -9.93
C HIS A 21 -3.75 16.68 -9.69
N THR A 22 -2.60 17.17 -9.22
CA THR A 22 -1.37 16.35 -9.10
C THR A 22 -1.23 15.65 -7.74
N GLY A 23 -2.29 15.67 -6.93
CA GLY A 23 -2.30 15.14 -5.56
C GLY A 23 -1.52 16.00 -4.55
N ASN A 24 -1.67 15.65 -3.27
CA ASN A 24 -0.83 16.13 -2.18
C ASN A 24 0.14 15.00 -1.80
N MET A 25 1.44 15.29 -1.84
CA MET A 25 2.46 14.27 -1.63
C MET A 25 3.43 14.70 -0.53
N ALA A 26 3.87 13.75 0.29
CA ALA A 26 4.97 13.93 1.22
C ALA A 26 6.31 13.93 0.47
N ILE A 27 6.48 14.86 -0.47
CA ILE A 27 7.63 15.03 -1.32
C ILE A 27 7.96 16.53 -1.38
N ASN A 28 9.20 16.88 -1.06
CA ASN A 28 9.66 18.27 -1.07
C ASN A 28 9.61 18.86 -2.49
N SER A 29 8.73 19.82 -2.75
CA SER A 29 8.71 20.61 -3.98
C SER A 29 9.80 21.71 -3.98
N GLN A 30 10.19 22.14 -2.78
CA GLN A 30 11.27 23.07 -2.49
C GLN A 30 12.11 22.48 -1.33
N PRO A 31 13.37 22.91 -1.16
CA PRO A 31 14.16 22.50 0.00
C PRO A 31 13.40 22.73 1.31
N ARG A 32 13.33 21.71 2.17
CA ARG A 32 12.59 21.75 3.45
C ARG A 32 13.14 20.68 4.40
N ASP A 33 13.22 21.02 5.69
CA ASP A 33 13.70 20.14 6.75
C ASP A 33 15.06 19.51 6.40
N ASP A 34 16.01 20.36 5.98
CA ASP A 34 17.39 20.00 5.59
C ASP A 34 17.50 18.98 4.43
N ARG A 35 16.40 18.74 3.72
CA ARG A 35 16.33 17.86 2.54
C ARG A 35 16.09 18.68 1.28
N GLY A 36 16.77 18.28 0.20
CA GLY A 36 16.61 18.90 -1.11
C GLY A 36 15.19 18.74 -1.69
N ARG A 37 14.95 19.46 -2.80
CA ARG A 37 13.72 19.29 -3.59
C ARG A 37 13.75 18.01 -4.41
N CYS A 38 12.58 17.53 -4.81
CA CYS A 38 12.43 16.40 -5.72
C CYS A 38 13.07 16.70 -7.08
N MET A 39 13.93 15.79 -7.54
CA MET A 39 14.56 15.85 -8.86
C MET A 39 13.75 15.10 -9.95
N GLN A 40 12.51 14.69 -9.65
CA GLN A 40 11.59 14.09 -10.64
C GLN A 40 12.17 12.83 -11.34
N LEU A 41 12.84 11.97 -10.57
CA LEU A 41 13.65 10.86 -11.11
C LEU A 41 12.87 9.66 -11.65
N GLY A 42 11.59 9.46 -11.30
CA GLY A 42 10.84 8.26 -11.73
C GLY A 42 10.88 7.05 -10.81
N PHE A 43 11.75 7.06 -9.81
CA PHE A 43 12.08 5.86 -8.99
C PHE A 43 11.36 5.81 -7.62
N CYS A 44 10.21 6.46 -7.48
CA CYS A 44 9.56 6.63 -6.17
C CYS A 44 9.19 5.31 -5.45
N PHE A 45 9.01 4.22 -6.19
CA PHE A 45 8.68 2.88 -5.68
C PHE A 45 9.91 2.08 -5.22
N GLN A 46 11.11 2.40 -5.74
CA GLN A 46 12.36 1.72 -5.37
C GLN A 46 13.13 2.46 -4.28
N GLY A 47 12.56 3.53 -3.73
CA GLY A 47 13.19 4.43 -2.77
C GLY A 47 13.62 5.76 -3.40
N CYS A 48 13.68 6.81 -2.58
CA CYS A 48 14.04 8.13 -3.05
C CYS A 48 15.55 8.39 -2.89
N LYS A 49 16.30 8.32 -3.98
CA LYS A 49 17.75 8.55 -3.99
C LYS A 49 18.18 9.94 -3.45
N SER A 50 17.34 10.96 -3.63
CA SER A 50 17.65 12.33 -3.20
C SER A 50 17.20 12.68 -1.78
N GLY A 51 16.48 11.78 -1.10
CA GLY A 51 15.85 12.07 0.19
C GLY A 51 14.70 13.08 0.14
N ALA A 52 14.21 13.46 -1.05
CA ALA A 52 13.13 14.43 -1.18
C ALA A 52 11.74 13.89 -0.76
N LYS A 53 11.48 12.60 -1.00
CA LYS A 53 10.29 11.89 -0.49
C LYS A 53 10.46 11.65 1.00
N TRP A 54 9.40 11.79 1.77
CA TRP A 54 9.42 11.51 3.21
C TRP A 54 9.68 10.02 3.50
N SER A 55 10.46 9.74 4.54
CA SER A 55 10.69 8.41 5.08
C SER A 55 11.20 8.51 6.50
N THR A 56 10.58 7.76 7.42
CA THR A 56 10.97 7.69 8.83
C THR A 56 12.46 7.45 9.05
N LEU A 57 13.13 6.73 8.13
CA LEU A 57 14.55 6.40 8.20
C LEU A 57 15.47 7.63 8.33
N TYR A 58 15.14 8.74 7.68
CA TYR A 58 15.99 9.94 7.67
C TYR A 58 15.26 11.22 8.06
N THR A 59 13.99 11.14 8.47
CA THR A 59 13.26 12.29 9.03
C THR A 59 12.96 12.12 10.51
N GLU A 60 12.26 11.07 10.93
CA GLU A 60 11.77 10.93 12.31
C GLU A 60 12.74 10.18 13.20
N ILE A 61 13.37 9.12 12.70
CA ILE A 61 14.34 8.31 13.48
C ILE A 61 15.53 9.18 13.93
N PRO A 62 16.21 9.96 13.06
CA PRO A 62 17.30 10.80 13.51
C PRO A 62 16.87 11.86 14.54
N LYS A 63 15.66 12.43 14.38
CA LYS A 63 15.10 13.39 15.34
C LYS A 63 14.82 12.73 16.69
N ALA A 64 14.33 11.48 16.69
CA ALA A 64 14.11 10.72 17.91
C ALA A 64 15.43 10.37 18.61
N GLU A 65 16.45 9.92 17.87
CA GLU A 65 17.79 9.64 18.40
C GLU A 65 18.42 10.87 19.06
N ALA A 66 18.28 12.05 18.45
CA ALA A 66 18.79 13.32 18.99
C ALA A 66 18.19 13.69 20.36
N THR A 67 17.06 13.11 20.76
CA THR A 67 16.47 13.35 22.08
C THR A 67 17.20 12.66 23.23
N GLY A 68 18.01 11.64 22.94
CA GLY A 68 18.63 10.76 23.94
C GLY A 68 17.65 9.83 24.69
N ASN A 69 16.35 9.87 24.37
CA ASN A 69 15.30 9.07 25.01
C ASN A 69 14.78 7.94 24.12
N PHE A 70 15.47 7.64 23.02
CA PHE A 70 15.07 6.69 22.00
C PHE A 70 16.18 5.68 21.74
N GLU A 71 15.79 4.43 21.55
CA GLU A 71 16.67 3.35 21.13
C GLU A 71 16.02 2.59 19.98
N LEU A 72 16.73 2.51 18.84
CA LEU A 72 16.35 1.66 17.72
C LEU A 72 17.11 0.35 17.80
N ARG A 73 16.39 -0.76 17.95
CA ARG A 73 16.95 -2.12 17.85
C ARG A 73 16.47 -2.78 16.58
N THR A 74 17.33 -2.78 15.56
CA THR A 74 17.09 -3.53 14.32
C THR A 74 17.24 -5.03 14.56
N GLU A 75 16.78 -5.84 13.60
CA GLU A 75 16.94 -7.31 13.63
C GLU A 75 16.39 -7.95 14.93
N SER A 76 15.33 -7.35 15.47
CA SER A 76 14.68 -7.76 16.72
C SER A 76 13.23 -8.17 16.42
N HIS A 77 13.01 -9.46 16.17
CA HIS A 77 11.70 -9.99 15.77
C HIS A 77 10.85 -10.34 17.00
N VAL A 78 9.89 -9.48 17.34
CA VAL A 78 8.96 -9.71 18.46
C VAL A 78 8.04 -10.89 18.15
N SER A 79 8.04 -11.91 19.01
CA SER A 79 7.25 -13.13 18.86
C SER A 79 6.05 -13.20 19.81
N ARG A 80 6.12 -12.52 20.97
CA ARG A 80 5.07 -12.57 21.99
C ARG A 80 5.05 -11.31 22.85
N ILE A 81 3.85 -10.87 23.23
CA ILE A 81 3.62 -9.84 24.25
C ILE A 81 3.21 -10.54 25.55
N GLU A 82 3.82 -10.15 26.66
CA GLU A 82 3.55 -10.74 27.97
C GLU A 82 2.70 -9.82 28.83
N HIS A 83 1.93 -10.41 29.75
CA HIS A 83 1.05 -9.68 30.66
C HIS A 83 1.04 -10.31 32.06
N ASN A 84 0.59 -9.53 33.04
CA ASN A 84 0.39 -9.99 34.42
C ASN A 84 -1.00 -10.63 34.61
N PRO A 85 -1.33 -11.20 35.79
CA PRO A 85 -2.65 -11.80 36.05
C PRO A 85 -3.84 -10.85 35.95
N ALA A 86 -3.62 -9.54 36.02
CA ALA A 86 -4.65 -8.52 35.78
C ALA A 86 -4.83 -8.17 34.29
N GLY A 87 -4.12 -8.86 33.39
CA GLY A 87 -4.17 -8.64 31.94
C GLY A 87 -3.35 -7.44 31.45
N LYS A 88 -2.57 -6.77 32.32
CA LYS A 88 -1.74 -5.62 31.94
C LYS A 88 -0.40 -6.09 31.38
N VAL A 89 0.02 -5.52 30.25
CA VAL A 89 1.31 -5.84 29.62
C VAL A 89 2.50 -5.62 30.57
N THR A 90 3.50 -6.49 30.49
CA THR A 90 4.72 -6.44 31.30
C THR A 90 6.00 -6.39 30.45
N GLY A 91 5.91 -6.73 29.18
CA GLY A 91 7.04 -6.72 28.26
C GLY A 91 6.75 -7.43 26.95
N VAL A 92 7.80 -7.53 26.13
CA VAL A 92 7.82 -8.27 24.88
C VAL A 92 8.94 -9.29 24.89
N VAL A 93 8.71 -10.41 24.23
CA VAL A 93 9.70 -11.43 23.93
C VAL A 93 10.00 -11.36 22.44
N TYR A 94 11.28 -11.33 22.10
CA TYR A 94 11.75 -11.20 20.72
C TYR A 94 12.98 -12.04 20.45
N PHE A 95 13.23 -12.38 19.20
CA PHE A 95 14.48 -12.99 18.75
C PHE A 95 15.43 -11.92 18.24
N ASP A 96 16.67 -11.92 18.71
CA ASP A 96 17.71 -11.01 18.24
C ASP A 96 18.35 -11.47 16.92
N LYS A 97 19.32 -10.71 16.41
CA LYS A 97 20.05 -11.00 15.16
C LYS A 97 20.74 -12.37 15.15
N ASP A 98 21.07 -12.92 16.32
CA ASP A 98 21.73 -14.22 16.48
C ASP A 98 20.69 -15.33 16.72
N GLY A 99 19.40 -15.00 16.67
CA GLY A 99 18.28 -15.88 16.91
C GLY A 99 18.06 -16.29 18.35
N LYS A 100 18.63 -15.55 19.30
CA LYS A 100 18.42 -15.83 20.72
C LYS A 100 17.17 -15.13 21.22
N GLU A 101 16.39 -15.84 22.03
CA GLU A 101 15.24 -15.25 22.70
C GLU A 101 15.69 -14.24 23.75
N GLN A 102 15.14 -13.03 23.65
CA GLN A 102 15.37 -11.91 24.54
C GLN A 102 14.04 -11.45 25.15
N ARG A 103 14.11 -10.81 26.32
CA ARG A 103 12.94 -10.25 27.01
C ARG A 103 13.16 -8.79 27.35
N GLN A 104 12.33 -7.92 26.80
CA GLN A 104 12.32 -6.50 27.12
C GLN A 104 11.11 -6.14 27.98
N LYS A 105 11.35 -5.77 29.24
CA LYS A 105 10.29 -5.26 30.12
C LYS A 105 9.77 -3.92 29.60
N ALA A 106 8.46 -3.73 29.65
CA ALA A 106 7.82 -2.50 29.21
C ALA A 106 6.56 -2.21 30.04
N ARG A 107 6.32 -0.94 30.35
CA ARG A 107 5.10 -0.49 31.05
C ARG A 107 3.92 -0.33 30.08
N ILE A 108 4.22 -0.06 28.82
CA ILE A 108 3.28 0.19 27.72
C ILE A 108 3.90 -0.44 26.46
N VAL A 109 3.06 -1.06 25.63
CA VAL A 109 3.46 -1.63 24.33
C VAL A 109 2.56 -1.04 23.26
N CYS A 110 3.14 -0.40 22.25
CA CYS A 110 2.45 0.06 21.05
C CYS A 110 2.79 -0.90 19.91
N VAL A 111 1.79 -1.59 19.35
CA VAL A 111 2.00 -2.53 18.24
C VAL A 111 1.82 -1.80 16.92
N ALA A 112 2.88 -1.78 16.10
CA ALA A 112 2.92 -1.08 14.81
C ALA A 112 3.46 -1.99 13.69
N GLY A 113 3.06 -3.26 13.70
CA GLY A 113 3.51 -4.28 12.75
C GLY A 113 2.67 -4.35 11.47
N ASN A 114 2.25 -3.24 10.87
CA ASN A 114 1.39 -3.23 9.66
C ASN A 114 0.06 -4.03 9.80
N SER A 115 -0.69 -4.19 8.70
CA SER A 115 -2.01 -4.84 8.64
C SER A 115 -1.96 -6.37 8.79
N ILE A 116 -0.78 -6.98 8.71
CA ILE A 116 -0.57 -8.43 8.78
C ILE A 116 0.16 -8.82 10.06
N GLU A 117 1.32 -8.21 10.35
CA GLU A 117 2.12 -8.62 11.52
C GLU A 117 1.52 -8.13 12.85
N THR A 118 0.74 -7.05 12.86
CA THR A 118 -0.02 -6.63 14.05
C THR A 118 -1.02 -7.69 14.51
N PRO A 119 -2.01 -8.13 13.70
CA PRO A 119 -2.92 -9.18 14.13
C PRO A 119 -2.20 -10.50 14.35
N ARG A 120 -1.17 -10.83 13.56
CA ARG A 120 -0.37 -12.04 13.79
C ARG A 120 0.27 -12.05 15.18
N LEU A 121 0.95 -10.97 15.58
CA LEU A 121 1.59 -10.88 16.90
C LEU A 121 0.57 -10.97 18.04
N LEU A 122 -0.58 -10.31 17.90
CA LEU A 122 -1.65 -10.38 18.90
C LEU A 122 -2.20 -11.80 19.04
N LEU A 123 -2.41 -12.52 17.93
CA LEU A 123 -2.84 -13.91 17.91
C LEU A 123 -1.77 -14.86 18.49
N LEU A 124 -0.49 -14.65 18.17
CA LEU A 124 0.64 -15.40 18.74
C LEU A 124 0.78 -15.18 20.27
N SER A 125 0.30 -14.05 20.77
CA SER A 125 0.35 -13.69 22.20
C SER A 125 -0.81 -14.28 23.01
N ALA A 126 -1.30 -15.46 22.61
CA ALA A 126 -2.33 -16.19 23.36
C ALA A 126 -1.80 -16.67 24.73
N SER A 127 -2.70 -16.74 25.71
CA SER A 127 -2.39 -17.19 27.07
C SER A 127 -3.60 -17.87 27.72
N ASN A 128 -3.44 -18.38 28.94
CA ASN A 128 -4.58 -18.94 29.70
C ASN A 128 -5.74 -17.93 29.88
N MET A 129 -5.42 -16.64 29.97
CA MET A 129 -6.42 -15.56 30.09
C MET A 129 -6.94 -15.12 28.72
N PHE A 130 -6.07 -15.07 27.71
CA PHE A 130 -6.39 -14.64 26.34
C PHE A 130 -6.24 -15.81 25.38
N LYS A 131 -7.14 -16.78 25.47
CA LYS A 131 -7.02 -18.08 24.76
C LYS A 131 -6.95 -17.93 23.24
N ASP A 132 -7.63 -16.93 22.70
CA ASP A 132 -7.71 -16.66 21.26
C ASP A 132 -6.78 -15.51 20.82
N GLY A 133 -5.77 -15.18 21.62
CA GLY A 133 -4.84 -14.08 21.37
C GLY A 133 -5.09 -12.84 22.23
N LEU A 134 -4.02 -12.10 22.49
CA LEU A 134 -4.06 -10.87 23.28
C LEU A 134 -4.97 -9.82 22.60
N ALA A 135 -5.76 -9.10 23.39
CA ALA A 135 -6.74 -8.11 22.93
C ALA A 135 -7.84 -8.65 21.99
N ASN A 136 -8.06 -9.96 21.94
CA ASN A 136 -9.04 -10.58 21.04
C ASN A 136 -10.36 -11.00 21.72
N SER A 137 -10.77 -10.36 22.81
CA SER A 137 -12.04 -10.68 23.49
C SER A 137 -13.28 -10.45 22.63
N SER A 138 -13.19 -9.57 21.64
CA SER A 138 -14.25 -9.33 20.65
C SER A 138 -14.25 -10.32 19.47
N GLY A 139 -13.21 -11.14 19.34
CA GLY A 139 -12.98 -12.00 18.19
C GLY A 139 -12.65 -11.25 16.89
N GLN A 140 -12.35 -9.94 16.96
CA GLN A 140 -12.11 -9.08 15.79
C GLN A 140 -10.65 -9.01 15.36
N VAL A 141 -9.69 -9.48 16.17
CA VAL A 141 -8.27 -9.42 15.78
C VAL A 141 -8.08 -10.22 14.49
N GLY A 142 -7.53 -9.53 13.50
CA GLY A 142 -7.27 -10.04 12.17
C GLY A 142 -8.48 -10.03 11.23
N ARG A 143 -9.72 -9.79 11.68
CA ARG A 143 -10.90 -9.71 10.80
C ARG A 143 -11.02 -8.35 10.12
N ASN A 144 -11.87 -8.30 9.09
CA ASN A 144 -12.12 -7.12 8.28
C ASN A 144 -10.82 -6.61 7.65
N TYR A 145 -9.97 -7.56 7.23
CA TYR A 145 -8.77 -7.24 6.47
C TYR A 145 -9.21 -6.61 5.15
N MET A 146 -8.86 -5.33 4.99
CA MET A 146 -9.19 -4.52 3.82
C MET A 146 -7.91 -4.11 3.10
N ARG A 147 -8.05 -3.91 1.81
CA ARG A 147 -7.08 -3.29 0.90
C ARG A 147 -7.80 -2.12 0.24
N HIS A 148 -7.26 -1.60 -0.86
CA HIS A 148 -8.09 -0.79 -1.76
C HIS A 148 -8.75 -1.71 -2.78
N MET A 149 -10.00 -1.42 -3.14
CA MET A 149 -10.53 -1.89 -4.41
C MET A 149 -9.60 -1.35 -5.49
N THR A 150 -9.02 -2.26 -6.27
CA THR A 150 -7.95 -1.89 -7.20
C THR A 150 -8.16 -2.43 -8.61
N GLY A 151 -7.72 -1.65 -9.59
CA GLY A 151 -7.67 -2.00 -11.00
C GLY A 151 -6.65 -1.12 -11.70
N SER A 152 -6.10 -1.53 -12.84
CA SER A 152 -5.17 -0.70 -13.61
C SER A 152 -5.62 -0.60 -15.05
N VAL A 153 -5.55 0.60 -15.62
CA VAL A 153 -5.79 0.85 -17.05
C VAL A 153 -4.50 1.37 -17.65
N TYR A 154 -4.05 0.74 -18.72
CA TYR A 154 -2.90 1.19 -19.50
C TYR A 154 -3.33 1.44 -20.93
N ALA A 155 -2.78 2.49 -21.54
CA ALA A 155 -3.01 2.84 -22.93
C ALA A 155 -1.68 3.15 -23.60
N ALA A 156 -1.58 2.81 -24.90
CA ALA A 156 -0.44 3.14 -25.74
C ALA A 156 -0.83 4.26 -26.69
N PHE A 157 0.02 5.28 -26.80
CA PHE A 157 -0.24 6.47 -27.59
C PHE A 157 0.66 6.51 -28.83
N LYS A 158 0.20 7.19 -29.88
CA LYS A 158 1.01 7.41 -31.09
C LYS A 158 2.34 8.08 -30.77
N ASP A 159 2.32 9.14 -29.95
CA ASP A 159 3.50 9.89 -29.56
C ASP A 159 4.08 9.38 -28.23
N PRO A 160 5.41 9.47 -28.02
CA PRO A 160 6.03 9.03 -26.77
C PRO A 160 5.51 9.80 -25.54
N VAL A 161 5.07 9.05 -24.51
CA VAL A 161 4.59 9.61 -23.24
C VAL A 161 5.71 9.65 -22.21
N HIS A 162 6.53 8.60 -22.13
CA HIS A 162 7.55 8.42 -21.09
C HIS A 162 6.98 8.53 -19.66
N MET A 163 5.92 7.78 -19.35
CA MET A 163 5.22 7.83 -18.05
C MET A 163 6.13 7.67 -16.83
N TYR A 164 7.26 6.98 -16.98
CA TYR A 164 8.24 6.72 -15.94
C TYR A 164 9.06 7.94 -15.52
N ARG A 165 9.00 9.06 -16.25
CA ARG A 165 9.68 10.29 -15.87
C ARG A 165 8.85 11.07 -14.86
N GLY A 166 9.48 11.62 -13.84
CA GLY A 166 8.80 12.39 -12.80
C GLY A 166 8.26 11.55 -11.65
N THR A 167 7.47 12.17 -10.79
CA THR A 167 6.86 11.46 -9.66
C THR A 167 5.82 10.45 -10.13
N THR A 168 5.98 9.18 -9.75
CA THR A 168 5.23 8.02 -10.27
C THR A 168 3.71 8.14 -10.21
N MET A 169 3.16 8.76 -9.16
CA MET A 169 1.72 8.88 -8.91
C MET A 169 1.27 10.35 -8.76
N ALA A 170 1.88 11.27 -9.53
CA ALA A 170 1.59 12.70 -9.45
C ALA A 170 0.43 13.14 -10.35
N GLY A 171 -0.75 12.57 -10.10
CA GLY A 171 -1.97 12.83 -10.84
C GLY A 171 -3.13 12.06 -10.22
N ILE A 172 -4.25 12.75 -10.01
CA ILE A 172 -5.48 12.20 -9.46
C ILE A 172 -6.70 12.86 -10.13
N VAL A 173 -7.73 12.06 -10.38
CA VAL A 173 -9.11 12.50 -10.70
C VAL A 173 -10.01 12.05 -9.56
N ARG A 174 -10.77 12.98 -8.99
CA ARG A 174 -11.61 12.73 -7.80
C ARG A 174 -13.12 12.84 -8.05
N ASP A 175 -13.55 13.18 -9.26
CA ASP A 175 -14.97 13.32 -9.60
C ASP A 175 -15.78 12.05 -9.29
N GLU A 176 -15.14 10.88 -9.33
CA GLU A 176 -15.76 9.59 -9.04
C GLU A 176 -15.75 9.20 -7.55
N ALA A 177 -15.02 9.96 -6.71
CA ALA A 177 -14.86 9.76 -5.27
C ALA A 177 -16.04 10.32 -4.46
N VAL A 178 -17.25 10.15 -4.99
CA VAL A 178 -18.52 10.53 -4.37
C VAL A 178 -19.29 9.30 -3.96
N HIS A 179 -20.04 9.36 -2.87
CA HIS A 179 -20.95 8.28 -2.49
C HIS A 179 -22.25 8.38 -3.31
N ASN A 180 -22.41 7.50 -4.31
CA ASN A 180 -23.61 7.44 -5.15
C ASN A 180 -24.07 5.98 -5.38
N PRO A 181 -24.98 5.48 -4.54
CA PRO A 181 -25.50 4.10 -4.62
C PRO A 181 -26.24 3.77 -5.92
N ALA A 182 -26.70 4.75 -6.69
CA ALA A 182 -27.36 4.51 -7.97
C ALA A 182 -26.43 3.85 -9.01
N ARG A 183 -25.11 3.88 -8.79
CA ARG A 183 -24.11 3.18 -9.60
C ARG A 183 -23.99 1.68 -9.28
N GLY A 184 -24.76 1.18 -8.31
CA GLY A 184 -24.75 -0.24 -7.92
C GLY A 184 -23.70 -0.61 -6.86
N PHE A 185 -23.04 0.37 -6.25
CA PHE A 185 -22.08 0.19 -5.16
C PHE A 185 -22.09 1.40 -4.20
N ALA A 186 -21.70 1.17 -2.96
CA ALA A 186 -21.43 2.17 -1.95
C ALA A 186 -19.98 2.69 -2.05
N GLY A 187 -19.82 3.98 -1.73
CA GLY A 187 -18.52 4.65 -1.77
C GLY A 187 -18.21 5.20 -3.16
N GLY A 188 -16.93 5.44 -3.41
CA GLY A 188 -16.39 5.97 -4.67
C GLY A 188 -14.94 5.58 -4.84
N TYR A 189 -14.36 6.00 -5.96
CA TYR A 189 -12.97 5.68 -6.29
C TYR A 189 -12.27 6.88 -6.91
N GLU A 190 -10.96 6.88 -6.81
CA GLU A 190 -10.06 7.84 -7.44
C GLU A 190 -9.37 7.17 -8.62
N MET A 191 -9.08 7.96 -9.65
CA MET A 191 -8.21 7.54 -10.76
C MET A 191 -6.88 8.24 -10.60
N GLU A 192 -5.84 7.48 -10.29
CA GLU A 192 -4.51 8.00 -10.01
C GLU A 192 -3.57 7.66 -11.16
N THR A 193 -2.62 8.53 -11.49
CA THR A 193 -1.55 8.14 -12.42
C THR A 193 -0.73 7.00 -11.84
N LEU A 194 -0.36 6.04 -12.66
CA LEU A 194 0.52 4.93 -12.31
C LEU A 194 1.62 4.79 -13.37
N SER A 195 2.86 4.67 -12.93
CA SER A 195 3.95 4.26 -13.80
C SER A 195 4.75 3.13 -13.16
N LEU A 196 4.76 1.98 -13.82
CA LEU A 196 5.61 0.87 -13.44
C LEU A 196 6.92 0.94 -14.22
N GLY A 197 8.04 0.72 -13.53
CA GLY A 197 9.32 0.46 -14.20
C GLY A 197 9.25 -0.80 -15.06
N VAL A 198 10.08 -0.89 -16.10
CA VAL A 198 10.05 -2.00 -17.09
C VAL A 198 9.96 -3.40 -16.46
N PRO A 199 10.75 -3.77 -15.43
CA PRO A 199 10.65 -5.11 -14.84
C PRO A 199 9.31 -5.38 -14.15
N PHE A 200 8.78 -4.38 -13.45
CA PHE A 200 7.46 -4.48 -12.82
C PHE A 200 6.35 -4.51 -13.88
N MET A 201 6.46 -3.71 -14.93
CA MET A 201 5.50 -3.73 -16.03
C MET A 201 5.42 -5.12 -16.68
N ALA A 202 6.57 -5.73 -16.99
CA ALA A 202 6.64 -7.07 -17.56
C ALA A 202 5.96 -8.13 -16.68
N ALA A 203 6.10 -8.04 -15.36
CA ALA A 203 5.52 -9.00 -14.42
C ALA A 203 4.03 -8.76 -14.14
N PHE A 204 3.57 -7.50 -14.15
CA PHE A 204 2.23 -7.12 -13.68
C PHE A 204 1.23 -6.81 -14.79
N LEU A 205 1.67 -6.37 -15.97
CA LEU A 205 0.76 -5.98 -17.05
C LEU A 205 -0.11 -7.14 -17.50
N ASN A 206 0.53 -8.29 -17.76
CA ASN A 206 -0.14 -9.53 -18.12
C ASN A 206 0.62 -10.68 -17.43
N PRO A 207 0.28 -10.98 -16.17
CA PRO A 207 0.99 -12.02 -15.41
C PRO A 207 0.94 -13.36 -16.14
N GLY A 208 2.12 -13.92 -16.45
CA GLY A 208 2.25 -15.15 -17.25
C GLY A 208 2.03 -14.98 -18.75
N GLY A 209 1.79 -13.75 -19.22
CA GLY A 209 1.69 -13.40 -20.64
C GLY A 209 3.02 -13.55 -21.37
N TRP A 210 2.97 -13.98 -22.63
CA TRP A 210 4.12 -14.17 -23.50
C TRP A 210 3.69 -14.05 -24.98
N GLY A 211 4.65 -13.97 -25.90
CA GLY A 211 4.39 -13.92 -27.33
C GLY A 211 4.25 -12.51 -27.91
N PRO A 212 3.80 -12.38 -29.18
CA PRO A 212 3.78 -11.11 -29.91
C PRO A 212 3.00 -9.99 -29.22
N ASP A 213 1.85 -10.30 -28.62
CA ASP A 213 1.02 -9.29 -27.94
C ASP A 213 1.73 -8.73 -26.70
N PHE A 214 2.36 -9.60 -25.90
CA PHE A 214 3.15 -9.16 -24.76
C PHE A 214 4.37 -8.36 -25.20
N ALA A 215 5.10 -8.83 -26.22
CA ALA A 215 6.26 -8.14 -26.77
C ALA A 215 5.87 -6.74 -27.29
N TRP A 216 4.72 -6.61 -27.95
CA TRP A 216 4.20 -5.33 -28.42
C TRP A 216 4.07 -4.31 -27.28
N TRP A 217 3.48 -4.68 -26.15
CA TRP A 217 3.37 -3.78 -24.98
C TRP A 217 4.73 -3.36 -24.42
N MET A 218 5.69 -4.30 -24.39
CA MET A 218 7.04 -4.03 -23.88
C MET A 218 7.83 -3.12 -24.84
N ASP A 219 7.71 -3.33 -26.15
CA ASP A 219 8.33 -2.50 -27.19
C ASP A 219 7.74 -1.07 -27.18
N HIS A 220 6.45 -0.94 -26.88
CA HIS A 220 5.75 0.34 -26.78
C HIS A 220 5.84 0.98 -25.40
N TYR A 221 6.65 0.45 -24.47
CA TYR A 221 6.75 0.97 -23.09
C TYR A 221 6.92 2.49 -22.99
N THR A 222 7.69 3.09 -23.89
CA THR A 222 7.93 4.54 -23.91
C THR A 222 6.74 5.37 -24.37
N HIS A 223 5.73 4.74 -24.97
CA HIS A 223 4.47 5.31 -25.46
C HIS A 223 3.31 5.09 -24.50
N LEU A 224 3.53 4.43 -23.35
CA LEU A 224 2.46 4.09 -22.44
C LEU A 224 2.12 5.22 -21.46
N ALA A 225 0.83 5.35 -21.17
CA ALA A 225 0.28 6.01 -19.99
C ALA A 225 -0.42 4.97 -19.11
N GLY A 226 -0.40 5.18 -17.81
CA GLY A 226 -0.91 4.22 -16.83
C GLY A 226 -1.73 4.89 -15.75
N MET A 227 -2.85 4.27 -15.39
CA MET A 227 -3.79 4.73 -14.38
C MET A 227 -4.06 3.60 -13.39
N TRP A 228 -4.06 3.93 -12.11
CA TRP A 228 -4.55 3.09 -11.03
C TRP A 228 -5.95 3.54 -10.63
N LEU A 229 -6.83 2.57 -10.46
CA LEU A 229 -8.17 2.77 -9.93
C LEU A 229 -8.10 2.39 -8.45
N VAL A 230 -8.46 3.32 -7.58
CA VAL A 230 -8.31 3.16 -6.13
C VAL A 230 -9.64 3.49 -5.47
N GLY A 231 -10.36 2.45 -5.05
CA GLY A 231 -11.65 2.55 -4.37
C GLY A 231 -11.60 2.04 -2.94
N GLU A 232 -12.73 2.20 -2.27
CA GLU A 232 -12.97 1.60 -0.96
C GLU A 232 -13.21 0.09 -1.10
N ASP A 233 -12.68 -0.69 -0.15
CA ASP A 233 -12.89 -2.14 0.00
C ASP A 233 -13.77 -2.35 1.23
N MET A 234 -14.88 -3.07 1.07
CA MET A 234 -15.86 -3.18 2.15
C MET A 234 -15.39 -4.16 3.24
N PRO A 235 -15.62 -3.84 4.54
CA PRO A 235 -15.23 -4.74 5.61
C PRO A 235 -16.01 -6.05 5.54
N ARG A 236 -15.28 -7.16 5.44
CA ARG A 236 -15.84 -8.52 5.53
C ARG A 236 -15.21 -9.25 6.71
N ALA A 237 -16.05 -9.74 7.61
CA ALA A 237 -15.57 -10.49 8.77
C ALA A 237 -14.83 -11.79 8.40
N THR A 238 -15.08 -12.34 7.20
CA THR A 238 -14.37 -13.48 6.63
C THR A 238 -12.98 -13.08 6.14
N ASN A 239 -12.82 -11.92 5.52
CA ASN A 239 -11.51 -11.41 5.11
C ASN A 239 -10.66 -11.18 6.37
N ARG A 240 -9.63 -12.00 6.54
CA ARG A 240 -8.91 -12.04 7.81
C ARG A 240 -7.48 -12.56 7.73
N VAL A 241 -6.67 -12.08 8.66
CA VAL A 241 -5.39 -12.67 9.03
C VAL A 241 -5.61 -13.70 10.15
N THR A 242 -5.12 -14.92 9.94
CA THR A 242 -5.06 -16.01 10.93
C THR A 242 -3.65 -16.55 11.06
N LEU A 243 -3.44 -17.48 12.00
CA LEU A 243 -2.21 -18.25 12.09
C LEU A 243 -2.34 -19.54 11.28
N ASN A 244 -1.36 -19.81 10.42
CA ASN A 244 -1.23 -21.11 9.77
C ASN A 244 -0.55 -22.09 10.74
N THR A 245 -1.29 -23.04 11.30
CA THR A 245 -0.76 -23.99 12.29
C THR A 245 0.09 -25.11 11.70
N SER A 246 0.14 -25.23 10.37
CA SER A 246 0.92 -26.25 9.66
C SER A 246 2.31 -25.75 9.24
N VAL A 247 2.55 -24.44 9.24
CA VAL A 247 3.79 -23.82 8.76
C VAL A 247 4.33 -22.89 9.83
N LYS A 248 5.63 -23.04 10.12
CA LYS A 248 6.36 -22.19 11.06
C LYS A 248 7.42 -21.37 10.31
N ASP A 249 7.66 -20.16 10.78
CA ASP A 249 8.79 -19.36 10.33
C ASP A 249 10.11 -19.85 10.93
N GLN A 250 11.21 -19.17 10.58
CA GLN A 250 12.55 -19.45 11.09
C GLN A 250 12.69 -19.33 12.62
N TRP A 251 11.72 -18.70 13.30
CA TRP A 251 11.68 -18.53 14.75
C TRP A 251 10.78 -19.55 15.45
N GLY A 252 10.17 -20.48 14.68
CA GLY A 252 9.24 -21.47 15.20
C GLY A 252 7.82 -20.93 15.45
N ASN A 253 7.53 -19.68 15.08
CA ASN A 253 6.20 -19.08 15.19
C ASN A 253 5.34 -19.47 13.99
N TYR A 254 4.03 -19.61 14.19
CA TYR A 254 3.11 -19.79 13.08
C TYR A 254 3.15 -18.59 12.12
N VAL A 255 3.20 -18.86 10.82
CA VAL A 255 3.19 -17.83 9.77
C VAL A 255 1.78 -17.23 9.63
N PRO A 256 1.63 -15.99 9.13
CA PRO A 256 0.31 -15.44 8.88
C PRO A 256 -0.32 -16.16 7.69
N ASN A 257 -1.61 -16.46 7.80
CA ASN A 257 -2.46 -16.84 6.68
C ASN A 257 -3.44 -15.70 6.42
N VAL A 258 -3.36 -15.09 5.24
CA VAL A 258 -4.28 -14.02 4.84
C VAL A 258 -5.32 -14.61 3.91
N HIS A 259 -6.57 -14.61 4.35
CA HIS A 259 -7.71 -14.94 3.51
C HIS A 259 -8.40 -13.65 3.07
N PHE A 260 -8.70 -13.56 1.79
CA PHE A 260 -9.37 -12.41 1.20
C PHE A 260 -10.25 -12.87 0.03
N ASP A 261 -11.51 -12.41 0.04
CA ASP A 261 -12.43 -12.48 -1.07
C ASP A 261 -12.93 -11.06 -1.42
N ASP A 262 -13.04 -10.74 -2.71
CA ASP A 262 -13.61 -9.47 -3.19
C ASP A 262 -15.10 -9.39 -2.79
N HIS A 263 -15.56 -8.26 -2.22
CA HIS A 263 -16.98 -8.03 -1.99
C HIS A 263 -17.68 -7.69 -3.32
N ASP A 264 -18.94 -8.11 -3.48
CA ASP A 264 -19.75 -7.73 -4.64
C ASP A 264 -19.81 -6.21 -4.89
N ASN A 265 -19.77 -5.40 -3.82
CA ASN A 265 -19.68 -3.95 -3.89
C ASN A 265 -18.43 -3.50 -4.64
N ASP A 266 -17.29 -4.09 -4.31
CA ASP A 266 -15.98 -3.70 -4.80
C ASP A 266 -15.80 -4.19 -6.25
N ILE A 267 -16.41 -5.33 -6.59
CA ILE A 267 -16.48 -5.82 -7.98
C ILE A 267 -17.31 -4.86 -8.84
N ALA A 268 -18.50 -4.45 -8.37
CA ALA A 268 -19.34 -3.48 -9.06
C ALA A 268 -18.63 -2.13 -9.22
N MET A 269 -17.98 -1.64 -8.17
CA MET A 269 -17.15 -0.43 -8.21
C MET A 269 -16.00 -0.55 -9.22
N ARG A 270 -15.27 -1.67 -9.20
CA ARG A 270 -14.15 -1.93 -10.11
C ARG A 270 -14.58 -1.92 -11.57
N ASN A 271 -15.71 -2.54 -11.90
CA ASN A 271 -16.24 -2.57 -13.27
C ASN A 271 -16.64 -1.17 -13.76
N HIS A 272 -17.28 -0.39 -12.91
CA HIS A 272 -17.59 1.01 -13.21
C HIS A 272 -16.30 1.83 -13.41
N ALA A 273 -15.32 1.65 -12.53
CA ALA A 273 -14.04 2.35 -12.58
C ALA A 273 -13.24 2.00 -13.85
N PHE A 274 -13.24 0.74 -14.29
CA PHE A 274 -12.62 0.36 -15.57
C PHE A 274 -13.26 1.10 -16.75
N THR A 275 -14.59 1.18 -16.78
CA THR A 275 -15.33 1.89 -17.82
C THR A 275 -14.93 3.37 -17.86
N GLN A 276 -14.85 4.04 -16.71
CA GLN A 276 -14.45 5.46 -16.68
C GLN A 276 -12.97 5.67 -17.01
N GLY A 277 -12.08 4.83 -16.49
CA GLY A 277 -10.65 4.91 -16.79
C GLY A 277 -10.35 4.69 -18.27
N GLU A 278 -11.03 3.77 -18.92
CA GLU A 278 -10.94 3.57 -20.37
C GLU A 278 -11.43 4.80 -21.14
N ARG A 279 -12.59 5.36 -20.78
CA ARG A 279 -13.12 6.59 -21.39
C ARG A 279 -12.14 7.76 -21.31
N VAL A 280 -11.43 7.90 -20.18
CA VAL A 280 -10.42 8.94 -20.00
C VAL A 280 -9.29 8.77 -21.02
N TYR A 281 -8.74 7.57 -21.20
CA TYR A 281 -7.65 7.39 -22.16
C TYR A 281 -8.11 7.40 -23.62
N GLN A 282 -9.27 6.86 -23.95
CA GLN A 282 -9.87 6.99 -25.29
C GLN A 282 -10.09 8.47 -25.66
N ALA A 283 -10.54 9.30 -24.70
CA ALA A 283 -10.70 10.72 -24.92
C ALA A 283 -9.35 11.45 -25.07
N ALA A 284 -8.26 10.90 -24.52
CA ALA A 284 -6.93 11.49 -24.65
C ALA A 284 -6.33 11.28 -26.06
N GLY A 285 -6.71 10.20 -26.74
CA GLY A 285 -6.33 9.88 -28.13
C GLY A 285 -5.64 8.53 -28.25
#